data_AF-A0A1G1E415-F1
#
_entry.id   AF-A0A1G1E415-F1
#
_cell.length_a   1.000
_cell.length_b   1.000
_cell.length_c   1.000
_cell.angle_alpha   90.00
_cell.angle_beta   90.00
_cell.angle_gamma   90.00
#
_symmetry.space_group_name_H-M   'P 1'
#
loop_
_entity.id
_entity.type
_entity.pdbx_description
1 polymer ?
#
loop_
_entity_poly.entity_id
_entity_poly.type
_entity_poly.pdbx_seq_one_letter_code
_entity_poly.pdbx_strand_id
1 'polypeptide(L)'
;MNCVDTQMELFVEPQKEKRIVYFDLETQKSADEVGGWDNKHLMKIAVAVVYDSLDKKFYTYLESDAGGLVEKLLSADLVVGFNILNFDFAVLQPYTTVELKSRVRSFDILKDVWDRLGYRVSLNQIAKKTLHVEKGGNGLLSLQWFKEGKMAQIIEYCIKDVEITRDVFLYGLKNGYLDFEKNGQSVRLPIKWDLKEMIGKWTGQLF
;
A
#
# COMPACT_ATOMS: atom_id res chain seq x y z
N MET A 1 -7.75 -35.18 53.94
CA MET A 1 -7.34 -35.96 52.76
C MET A 1 -8.53 -36.02 51.81
N ASN A 2 -8.51 -35.59 50.55
CA ASN A 2 -7.42 -35.22 49.65
C ASN A 2 -7.87 -34.10 48.70
N CYS A 3 -6.91 -33.23 48.36
CA CYS A 3 -6.95 -32.27 47.27
C CYS A 3 -7.21 -32.94 45.93
N VAL A 4 -7.93 -32.26 45.05
CA VAL A 4 -7.59 -32.25 43.62
C VAL A 4 -7.81 -30.82 43.10
N ASP A 5 -6.76 -30.01 43.19
CA ASP A 5 -6.63 -28.79 42.39
C ASP A 5 -6.56 -29.21 40.92
N THR A 6 -7.57 -28.84 40.14
CA THR A 6 -7.47 -28.93 38.68
C THR A 6 -7.30 -27.51 38.15
N GLN A 7 -6.04 -27.12 37.94
CA GLN A 7 -5.70 -25.92 37.20
C GLN A 7 -6.17 -26.10 35.75
N MET A 8 -7.21 -25.39 35.35
CA MET A 8 -7.51 -25.15 33.94
C MET A 8 -6.46 -24.18 33.41
N GLU A 9 -5.41 -24.70 32.78
CA GLU A 9 -4.56 -23.89 31.91
C GLU A 9 -5.42 -23.38 30.75
N LEU A 10 -5.70 -22.08 30.77
CA LEU A 10 -6.27 -21.36 29.62
C LEU A 10 -5.27 -21.46 28.47
N PHE A 11 -5.53 -22.35 27.51
CA PHE A 11 -4.88 -22.34 26.22
C PHE A 11 -5.22 -21.02 25.51
N VAL A 12 -4.33 -20.03 25.66
CA VAL A 12 -4.35 -18.84 24.81
C VAL A 12 -3.77 -19.29 23.46
N GLU A 13 -4.63 -19.48 22.46
CA GLU A 13 -4.14 -19.70 21.10
C GLU A 13 -3.20 -18.56 20.71
N PRO A 14 -2.00 -18.86 20.19
CA PRO A 14 -1.08 -17.82 19.75
C PRO A 14 -1.77 -17.00 18.67
N GLN A 15 -1.93 -15.70 18.93
CA GLN A 15 -2.58 -14.79 17.99
C GLN A 15 -1.82 -14.82 16.67
N LYS A 16 -2.45 -15.36 15.62
CA LYS A 16 -1.88 -15.42 14.28
C LYS A 16 -1.45 -14.01 13.86
N GLU A 17 -0.19 -13.87 13.48
CA GLU A 17 0.38 -12.61 13.01
C GLU A 17 -0.41 -12.13 11.79
N LYS A 18 -0.67 -10.82 11.73
CA LYS A 18 -1.50 -10.20 10.70
C LYS A 18 -0.70 -9.99 9.42
N ARG A 19 -1.26 -10.42 8.28
CA ARG A 19 -0.63 -10.23 6.96
C ARG A 19 -0.97 -8.85 6.41
N ILE A 20 -0.07 -7.90 6.64
CA ILE A 20 -0.07 -6.60 5.96
C ILE A 20 0.70 -6.74 4.64
N VAL A 21 0.09 -6.25 3.57
CA VAL A 21 0.72 -6.15 2.25
C VAL A 21 0.87 -4.67 1.89
N TYR A 22 2.06 -4.26 1.47
CA TYR A 22 2.31 -2.89 0.98
C TYR A 22 2.40 -2.94 -0.53
N PHE A 23 1.75 -2.02 -1.23
CA PHE A 23 1.47 -2.16 -2.66
C PHE A 23 1.60 -0.84 -3.42
N ASP A 24 2.15 -0.95 -4.62
CA ASP A 24 2.23 0.10 -5.65
C ASP A 24 2.30 -0.55 -7.05
N LEU A 25 1.88 0.18 -8.08
CA LEU A 25 2.07 -0.23 -9.48
C LEU A 25 2.50 0.92 -10.40
N GLU A 26 3.19 0.55 -11.47
CA GLU A 26 3.53 1.42 -12.59
C GLU A 26 2.76 1.01 -13.84
N THR A 27 2.43 1.99 -14.69
CA THR A 27 1.58 1.77 -15.87
C THR A 27 2.35 1.71 -17.18
N GLN A 28 1.73 1.10 -18.20
CA GLN A 28 2.29 1.09 -19.56
C GLN A 28 1.98 2.37 -20.32
N LYS A 29 0.86 3.01 -20.00
CA LYS A 29 0.35 4.20 -20.69
C LYS A 29 0.09 5.34 -19.71
N SER A 30 0.33 6.56 -20.19
CA SER A 30 0.01 7.80 -19.50
C SER A 30 -1.49 8.11 -19.56
N ALA A 31 -1.91 9.13 -18.80
CA ALA A 31 -3.28 9.66 -18.88
C ALA A 31 -3.59 10.20 -20.27
N ASP A 32 -2.63 10.89 -20.90
CA ASP A 32 -2.80 11.45 -22.25
C ASP A 32 -3.01 10.34 -23.29
N GLU A 33 -2.30 9.22 -23.17
CA GLU A 33 -2.40 8.07 -24.08
C GLU A 33 -3.73 7.31 -23.96
N VAL A 34 -4.43 7.46 -22.83
CA VAL A 34 -5.76 6.87 -22.61
C VAL A 34 -6.90 7.89 -22.69
N GLY A 35 -6.60 9.14 -23.06
CA GLY A 35 -7.60 10.20 -23.22
C GLY A 35 -8.08 10.85 -21.91
N GLY A 36 -7.30 10.78 -20.84
CA GLY A 36 -7.52 11.50 -19.59
C GLY A 36 -7.53 10.63 -18.35
N TRP A 37 -7.54 11.28 -17.18
CA TRP A 37 -7.46 10.64 -15.87
C TRP A 37 -8.71 9.82 -15.50
N ASP A 38 -9.83 9.95 -16.21
CA ASP A 38 -11.01 9.10 -15.99
C ASP A 38 -10.84 7.70 -16.61
N ASN A 39 -9.86 7.53 -17.49
CA ASN A 39 -9.61 6.29 -18.23
C ASN A 39 -8.46 5.44 -17.64
N LYS A 40 -8.23 5.51 -16.33
CA LYS A 40 -7.11 4.79 -15.65
C LYS A 40 -7.11 3.29 -15.93
N HIS A 41 -8.29 2.70 -16.04
CA HIS A 41 -8.49 1.29 -16.37
C HIS A 41 -7.92 0.89 -17.75
N LEU A 42 -7.61 1.84 -18.64
CA LEU A 42 -6.98 1.56 -19.93
C LEU A 42 -5.45 1.66 -19.90
N MET A 43 -4.87 2.06 -18.75
CA MET A 43 -3.44 2.37 -18.65
C MET A 43 -2.52 1.15 -18.66
N LYS A 44 -3.06 -0.02 -18.30
CA LYS A 44 -2.37 -1.31 -18.17
C LYS A 44 -1.21 -1.33 -17.16
N ILE A 45 -0.87 -2.52 -16.68
CA ILE A 45 0.20 -2.72 -15.70
C ILE A 45 1.53 -2.91 -16.42
N ALA A 46 2.52 -2.07 -16.15
CA ALA A 46 3.90 -2.35 -16.54
C ALA A 46 4.55 -3.31 -15.52
N VAL A 47 4.45 -2.95 -14.24
CA VAL A 47 4.85 -3.77 -13.11
C VAL A 47 4.01 -3.39 -11.89
N ALA A 48 3.73 -4.36 -11.05
CA ALA A 48 3.24 -4.14 -9.69
C ALA A 48 4.21 -4.78 -8.70
N VAL A 49 4.41 -4.13 -7.56
CA VAL A 49 5.25 -4.66 -6.50
C VAL A 49 4.45 -4.71 -5.22
N VAL A 50 4.69 -5.77 -4.45
CA VAL A 50 4.22 -5.85 -3.08
C VAL A 50 5.32 -6.24 -2.12
N TYR A 51 5.28 -5.71 -0.89
CA TYR A 51 6.02 -6.25 0.25
C TYR A 51 5.04 -6.98 1.16
N ASP A 52 5.30 -8.25 1.47
CA ASP A 52 4.50 -9.03 2.41
C ASP A 52 5.17 -9.06 3.78
N SER A 53 4.43 -8.63 4.82
CA SER A 53 4.95 -8.54 6.19
C SER A 53 5.22 -9.88 6.87
N LEU A 54 4.51 -10.95 6.50
CA LEU A 54 4.75 -12.29 7.06
C LEU A 54 5.93 -12.95 6.36
N ASP A 55 5.96 -12.86 5.03
CA ASP A 55 7.04 -13.44 4.23
C ASP A 55 8.33 -12.60 4.30
N LYS A 56 8.23 -11.35 4.77
CA LYS A 56 9.30 -10.35 4.90
C LYS A 56 10.10 -10.14 3.61
N LYS A 57 9.40 -10.14 2.48
CA LYS A 57 10.03 -10.01 1.15
C LYS A 57 9.14 -9.30 0.15
N PHE A 58 9.80 -8.80 -0.89
CA PHE A 58 9.14 -8.21 -2.06
C PHE A 58 8.75 -9.30 -3.06
N TYR A 59 7.63 -9.07 -3.74
CA TYR A 59 7.19 -9.82 -4.90
C TYR A 59 6.89 -8.85 -6.04
N THR A 60 7.26 -9.24 -7.24
CA THR A 60 7.06 -8.46 -8.47
C THR A 60 6.09 -9.20 -9.37
N TYR A 61 5.15 -8.48 -9.96
CA TYR A 61 4.14 -8.99 -10.88
C TYR A 61 4.21 -8.18 -12.17
N LEU A 62 4.35 -8.86 -13.30
CA LEU A 62 4.14 -8.25 -14.62
C LEU A 62 2.66 -8.31 -14.99
N GLU A 63 2.28 -7.71 -16.12
CA GLU A 63 0.89 -7.73 -16.60
C GLU A 63 0.31 -9.15 -16.68
N SER A 64 1.13 -10.13 -17.12
CA SER A 64 0.75 -11.54 -17.22
C SER A 64 0.40 -12.18 -15.86
N ASP A 65 0.91 -11.61 -14.77
CA ASP A 65 0.80 -12.16 -13.41
C ASP A 65 -0.31 -11.46 -12.61
N ALA A 66 -1.11 -10.59 -13.25
CA ALA A 66 -2.12 -9.77 -12.58
C ALA A 66 -3.14 -10.59 -11.77
N GLY A 67 -3.48 -11.81 -12.20
CA GLY A 67 -4.32 -12.72 -11.41
C GLY A 67 -3.69 -13.08 -10.06
N GLY A 68 -2.40 -13.40 -10.03
CA GLY A 68 -1.67 -13.70 -8.80
C GLY A 68 -1.52 -12.47 -7.89
N LEU A 69 -1.38 -11.28 -8.47
CA LEU A 69 -1.43 -10.03 -7.71
C LEU A 69 -2.78 -9.85 -7.01
N VAL A 70 -3.89 -10.05 -7.73
CA VAL A 70 -5.24 -9.94 -7.17
C VAL A 70 -5.43 -10.92 -6.01
N GLU A 71 -5.02 -12.18 -6.17
CA GLU A 71 -5.05 -13.17 -5.09
C GLU A 71 -4.22 -12.73 -3.88
N LYS A 72 -3.02 -12.18 -4.10
CA LYS A 72 -2.16 -11.67 -3.03
C LYS A 72 -2.82 -10.55 -2.25
N LEU A 73 -3.43 -9.57 -2.93
CA LEU A 73 -4.12 -8.44 -2.30
C LEU A 73 -5.36 -8.91 -1.51
N LEU A 74 -6.14 -9.86 -2.05
CA LEU A 74 -7.31 -10.43 -1.38
C LEU A 74 -6.95 -11.28 -0.15
N SER A 75 -5.76 -11.88 -0.15
CA SER A 75 -5.28 -12.70 0.98
C SER A 75 -4.80 -11.89 2.19
N ALA A 76 -4.60 -10.59 2.03
CA ALA A 76 -4.07 -9.71 3.08
C ALA A 76 -5.13 -9.38 4.14
N ASP A 77 -4.72 -9.31 5.41
CA ASP A 77 -5.55 -8.71 6.46
C ASP A 77 -5.71 -7.19 6.24
N LEU A 78 -4.71 -6.55 5.63
CA LEU A 78 -4.70 -5.13 5.25
C LEU A 78 -3.74 -4.90 4.07
N VAL A 79 -4.20 -4.17 3.06
CA VAL A 79 -3.35 -3.62 1.99
C VAL A 79 -3.06 -2.15 2.27
N VAL A 80 -1.80 -1.77 2.36
CA VAL A 80 -1.35 -0.39 2.57
C VAL A 80 -0.77 0.14 1.26
N GLY A 81 -1.15 1.34 0.87
CA GLY A 81 -0.62 1.97 -0.34
C GLY A 81 -0.72 3.48 -0.31
N PHE A 82 -0.31 4.11 -1.42
CA PHE A 82 -0.35 5.56 -1.57
C PHE A 82 -1.12 5.94 -2.84
N ASN A 83 -2.38 6.40 -2.69
CA ASN A 83 -3.34 6.65 -3.77
C ASN A 83 -3.92 5.38 -4.45
N ILE A 84 -3.78 4.21 -3.81
CA ILE A 84 -4.26 2.93 -4.33
C ILE A 84 -5.77 2.88 -4.59
N LEU A 85 -6.56 3.56 -3.77
CA LEU A 85 -8.02 3.57 -3.92
C LEU A 85 -8.47 4.32 -5.17
N ASN A 86 -7.73 5.35 -5.56
CA ASN A 86 -8.12 6.23 -6.65
C ASN A 86 -7.36 5.96 -7.95
N PHE A 87 -6.23 5.26 -7.89
CA PHE A 87 -5.36 5.00 -9.03
C PHE A 87 -5.14 3.51 -9.25
N ASP A 88 -4.36 2.86 -8.39
CA ASP A 88 -3.87 1.49 -8.61
C ASP A 88 -5.01 0.48 -8.78
N PHE A 89 -6.02 0.53 -7.90
CA PHE A 89 -7.19 -0.35 -8.04
C PHE A 89 -7.96 -0.07 -9.32
N ALA A 90 -8.01 1.17 -9.82
CA ALA A 90 -8.68 1.47 -11.08
C ALA A 90 -7.89 0.90 -12.28
N VAL A 91 -6.56 0.91 -12.22
CA VAL A 91 -5.69 0.29 -13.25
C VAL A 91 -5.78 -1.23 -13.20
N LEU A 92 -5.85 -1.83 -12.01
CA LEU A 92 -5.90 -3.28 -11.80
C LEU A 92 -7.30 -3.88 -12.06
N GLN A 93 -8.37 -3.08 -11.92
CA GLN A 93 -9.75 -3.56 -12.01
C GLN A 93 -10.09 -4.39 -13.28
N PRO A 94 -9.59 -4.08 -14.49
CA PRO A 94 -9.87 -4.86 -15.69
C PRO A 94 -9.34 -6.30 -15.67
N TYR A 95 -8.39 -6.61 -14.78
CA TYR A 95 -7.77 -7.93 -14.69
C TYR A 95 -8.53 -8.87 -13.74
N THR A 96 -9.67 -8.45 -13.20
CA THR A 96 -10.49 -9.25 -12.29
C THR A 96 -11.97 -8.88 -12.35
N THR A 97 -12.83 -9.84 -12.03
CA THR A 97 -14.27 -9.62 -11.83
C THR A 97 -14.60 -9.19 -10.40
N VAL A 98 -13.64 -9.28 -9.48
CA VAL A 98 -13.80 -8.86 -8.09
C VAL A 98 -13.69 -7.34 -8.00
N GLU A 99 -14.68 -6.67 -7.42
CA GLU A 99 -14.61 -5.22 -7.19
C GLU A 99 -13.60 -4.93 -6.07
N LEU A 100 -12.43 -4.40 -6.44
CA LEU A 100 -11.28 -4.36 -5.54
C LEU A 100 -11.49 -3.40 -4.35
N LYS A 101 -12.15 -2.25 -4.55
CA LYS A 101 -12.29 -1.24 -3.50
C LYS A 101 -13.16 -1.72 -2.34
N SER A 102 -14.15 -2.56 -2.60
CA SER A 102 -15.02 -3.14 -1.56
C SER A 102 -14.49 -4.44 -0.98
N ARG A 103 -13.73 -5.21 -1.77
CA ARG A 103 -13.29 -6.56 -1.38
C ARG A 103 -11.91 -6.60 -0.73
N VAL A 104 -11.05 -5.64 -1.05
CA VAL A 104 -9.73 -5.51 -0.43
C VAL A 104 -9.82 -4.54 0.75
N ARG A 105 -9.53 -5.00 1.96
CA ARG A 105 -9.38 -4.10 3.11
C ARG A 105 -8.10 -3.31 2.92
N SER A 106 -8.23 -2.00 2.73
CA SER A 106 -7.09 -1.14 2.40
C SER A 106 -6.95 0.09 3.29
N PHE A 107 -5.71 0.52 3.50
CA PHE A 107 -5.36 1.82 4.06
C PHE A 107 -4.57 2.62 3.01
N ASP A 108 -5.17 3.72 2.55
CA ASP A 108 -4.56 4.63 1.58
C ASP A 108 -4.04 5.88 2.30
N ILE A 109 -2.71 6.02 2.35
CA ILE A 109 -2.04 7.11 3.08
C ILE A 109 -2.42 8.47 2.50
N LEU A 110 -2.55 8.58 1.17
CA LEU A 110 -2.90 9.86 0.55
C LEU A 110 -4.34 10.25 0.90
N LYS A 111 -5.26 9.28 0.88
CA LYS A 111 -6.65 9.48 1.28
C LYS A 111 -6.73 10.02 2.72
N ASP A 112 -6.05 9.38 3.68
CA ASP A 112 -6.04 9.83 5.08
C ASP A 112 -5.41 11.22 5.25
N VAL A 113 -4.31 11.50 4.56
CA VAL A 113 -3.67 12.83 4.57
C VAL A 113 -4.60 13.90 4.00
N TRP A 114 -5.27 13.61 2.87
CA TRP A 114 -6.24 14.53 2.26
C TRP A 114 -7.43 14.80 3.19
N ASP A 115 -8.01 13.76 3.79
CA ASP A 115 -9.16 13.90 4.69
C ASP A 115 -8.84 14.78 5.90
N ARG A 116 -7.57 14.80 6.36
CA ARG A 116 -7.11 15.62 7.49
C ARG A 116 -6.73 17.05 7.10
N LEU A 117 -6.20 17.25 5.90
CA LEU A 117 -5.58 18.52 5.50
C LEU A 117 -6.41 19.32 4.48
N GLY A 118 -7.24 18.64 3.69
CA GLY A 118 -7.97 19.21 2.54
C GLY A 118 -7.11 19.48 1.30
N TYR A 119 -5.85 19.02 1.28
CA TYR A 119 -4.96 19.13 0.13
C TYR A 119 -3.99 17.95 0.03
N ARG A 120 -3.40 17.78 -1.14
CA ARG A 120 -2.50 16.67 -1.46
C ARG A 120 -1.08 17.00 -1.00
N VAL A 121 -0.48 16.05 -0.28
CA VAL A 121 0.96 15.98 -0.02
C VAL A 121 1.51 14.76 -0.77
N SER A 122 2.67 14.87 -1.41
CA SER A 122 3.24 13.74 -2.16
C SER A 122 3.99 12.77 -1.24
N LEU A 123 4.10 11.50 -1.65
CA LEU A 123 4.87 10.49 -0.92
C LEU A 123 6.32 10.96 -0.72
N ASN A 124 6.93 11.55 -1.76
CA ASN A 124 8.29 12.07 -1.69
C ASN A 124 8.43 13.20 -0.66
N GLN A 125 7.47 14.13 -0.56
CA GLN A 125 7.51 15.18 0.46
C GLN A 125 7.42 14.60 1.87
N ILE A 126 6.54 13.62 2.09
CA ILE A 126 6.41 12.93 3.38
C ILE A 126 7.70 12.17 3.70
N ALA A 127 8.20 11.35 2.77
CA ALA A 127 9.40 10.55 2.95
C ALA A 127 10.64 11.41 3.26
N LYS A 128 10.83 12.51 2.52
CA LYS A 128 11.95 13.42 2.71
C LYS A 128 11.96 14.04 4.11
N LYS A 129 10.80 14.47 4.61
CA LYS A 129 10.73 15.18 5.90
C LYS A 129 10.53 14.24 7.10
N THR A 130 9.87 13.12 6.91
CA THR A 130 9.59 12.12 7.97
C THR A 130 10.73 11.13 8.13
N LEU A 131 11.25 10.61 7.01
CA LEU A 131 12.24 9.52 7.00
C LEU A 131 13.66 9.98 6.64
N HIS A 132 13.83 11.24 6.22
CA HIS A 132 15.10 11.77 5.71
C HIS A 132 15.64 11.02 4.49
N VAL A 133 14.74 10.44 3.69
CA VAL A 133 15.08 9.74 2.45
C VAL A 133 14.66 10.63 1.27
N GLU A 134 15.59 10.89 0.35
CA GLU A 134 15.28 11.55 -0.92
C GLU A 134 15.02 10.52 -2.02
N LYS A 135 13.92 10.69 -2.74
CA LYS A 135 13.59 9.86 -3.90
C LYS A 135 14.39 10.30 -5.13
N GLY A 136 15.05 9.35 -5.80
CA GLY A 136 15.51 9.51 -7.18
C GLY A 136 14.44 9.01 -8.16
N GLY A 137 13.78 9.92 -8.88
CA GLY A 137 12.81 9.59 -9.94
C GLY A 137 11.36 10.00 -9.63
N ASN A 138 10.54 10.08 -10.68
CA ASN A 138 9.10 10.32 -10.61
C ASN A 138 8.36 9.34 -11.56
N GLY A 139 7.04 9.19 -11.40
CA GLY A 139 6.25 8.27 -12.23
C GLY A 139 6.17 8.64 -13.72
N LEU A 140 6.67 9.81 -14.13
CA LEU A 140 6.82 10.12 -15.56
C LEU A 140 8.03 9.40 -16.16
N LEU A 141 9.05 9.13 -15.34
CA LEU A 141 10.25 8.43 -15.75
C LEU A 141 10.00 6.93 -15.98
N SER A 142 9.10 6.31 -15.20
CA SER A 142 8.71 4.90 -15.40
C SER A 142 8.03 4.67 -16.75
N LEU A 143 7.15 5.57 -17.17
CA LEU A 143 6.51 5.54 -18.49
C LEU A 143 7.54 5.64 -19.64
N GLN A 144 8.56 6.49 -19.49
CA GLN A 144 9.64 6.58 -20.46
C GLN A 144 10.44 5.28 -20.51
N TRP A 145 10.84 4.74 -19.36
CA TRP A 145 11.56 3.46 -19.29
C TRP A 145 10.78 2.31 -19.89
N PHE A 146 9.44 2.30 -19.75
CA PHE A 146 8.61 1.28 -20.38
C PHE A 146 8.71 1.33 -21.91
N LYS A 147 8.62 2.54 -22.49
CA LYS A 147 8.79 2.75 -23.94
C LYS A 147 10.19 2.35 -24.43
N GLU A 148 11.19 2.48 -23.58
CA GLU A 148 12.58 2.09 -23.87
C GLU A 148 12.88 0.62 -23.53
N GLY A 149 11.90 -0.16 -23.03
CA GLY A 149 12.08 -1.56 -22.64
C GLY A 149 12.93 -1.78 -21.39
N LYS A 150 13.15 -0.74 -20.58
CA LYS A 150 14.04 -0.75 -19.40
C LYS A 150 13.33 -1.25 -18.14
N MET A 151 12.75 -2.43 -18.21
CA MET A 151 11.92 -3.02 -17.14
C MET A 151 12.62 -3.11 -15.79
N ALA A 152 13.93 -3.40 -15.76
CA ALA A 152 14.69 -3.50 -14.51
C ALA A 152 14.64 -2.18 -13.70
N GLN A 153 14.70 -1.03 -14.36
CA GLN A 153 14.63 0.28 -13.69
C GLN A 153 13.24 0.56 -13.14
N ILE A 154 12.19 0.15 -13.87
CA ILE A 154 10.80 0.30 -13.41
C ILE A 154 10.57 -0.57 -12.18
N ILE A 155 11.07 -1.81 -12.18
CA ILE A 155 10.98 -2.73 -11.04
C ILE A 155 11.70 -2.15 -9.82
N GLU A 156 12.95 -1.69 -9.98
CA GLU A 156 13.73 -1.11 -8.89
C GLU A 156 13.05 0.13 -8.30
N TYR A 157 12.52 1.00 -9.17
CA TYR A 157 11.77 2.18 -8.76
C TYR A 157 10.50 1.84 -8.00
N CYS A 158 9.69 0.90 -8.49
CA CYS A 158 8.45 0.48 -7.84
C CYS A 158 8.73 -0.23 -6.50
N ILE A 159 9.80 -1.05 -6.40
CA ILE A 159 10.27 -1.59 -5.12
C ILE A 159 10.56 -0.48 -4.13
N LYS A 160 11.23 0.60 -4.56
CA LYS A 160 11.55 1.73 -3.70
C LYS A 160 10.30 2.48 -3.22
N ASP A 161 9.29 2.63 -4.08
CA ASP A 161 8.02 3.25 -3.69
C ASP A 161 7.23 2.40 -2.69
N VAL A 162 7.24 1.07 -2.83
CA VAL A 162 6.66 0.15 -1.83
C VAL A 162 7.43 0.21 -0.52
N GLU A 163 8.76 0.23 -0.57
CA GLU A 163 9.62 0.34 0.62
C GLU A 163 9.32 1.64 1.40
N ILE A 164 9.30 2.77 0.70
CA ILE A 164 9.00 4.08 1.29
C ILE A 164 7.58 4.11 1.86
N THR A 165 6.60 3.59 1.12
CA THR A 165 5.21 3.51 1.58
C THR A 165 5.09 2.70 2.86
N ARG A 166 5.78 1.56 2.93
CA ARG A 166 5.88 0.73 4.15
C ARG A 166 6.47 1.53 5.30
N ASP A 167 7.61 2.17 5.07
CA ASP A 167 8.36 2.85 6.13
C ASP A 167 7.62 4.09 6.65
N VAL A 168 6.93 4.83 5.77
CA VAL A 168 6.04 5.94 6.15
C VAL A 168 4.89 5.42 7.02
N PHE A 169 4.25 4.32 6.61
CA PHE A 169 3.15 3.73 7.38
C PHE A 169 3.60 3.31 8.79
N LEU A 170 4.71 2.57 8.86
CA LEU A 170 5.28 2.11 10.13
C LEU A 170 5.76 3.28 11.01
N TYR A 171 6.32 4.32 10.41
CA TYR A 171 6.70 5.53 11.15
C TYR A 171 5.48 6.21 11.76
N GLY A 172 4.41 6.39 11.00
CA GLY A 172 3.18 7.02 11.48
C GLY A 172 2.54 6.23 12.62
N LEU A 173 2.51 4.89 12.52
CA LEU A 173 2.05 4.01 13.60
C LEU A 173 2.90 4.14 14.87
N LYS A 174 4.23 4.16 14.73
CA LYS A 174 5.16 4.17 15.87
C LYS A 174 5.24 5.52 16.56
N ASN A 175 5.28 6.60 15.79
CA ASN A 175 5.60 7.94 16.29
C ASN A 175 4.36 8.83 16.45
N GLY A 176 3.23 8.48 15.84
CA GLY A 176 2.00 9.26 15.94
C GLY A 176 2.04 10.59 15.18
N TYR A 177 2.93 10.74 14.20
CA TYR A 177 2.93 11.89 13.29
C TYR A 177 3.65 11.59 11.96
N LEU A 178 3.40 12.45 10.97
CA LEU A 178 4.17 12.57 9.74
C LEU A 178 4.62 14.02 9.56
N ASP A 179 5.83 14.23 9.05
CA ASP A 179 6.35 15.55 8.70
C ASP A 179 6.40 15.73 7.18
N PHE A 180 6.09 16.94 6.71
CA PHE A 180 6.17 17.34 5.31
C PHE A 180 6.45 18.85 5.20
N GLU A 181 6.53 19.38 3.97
CA GLU A 181 6.75 20.81 3.73
C GLU A 181 5.53 21.46 3.09
N LYS A 182 5.18 22.67 3.54
CA LYS A 182 4.19 23.53 2.90
C LYS A 182 4.75 24.95 2.81
N ASN A 183 4.82 25.50 1.61
CA ASN A 183 5.32 26.86 1.35
C ASN A 183 6.70 27.11 2.00
N GLY A 184 7.62 26.14 1.93
CA GLY A 184 8.96 26.23 2.52
C GLY A 184 9.01 26.04 4.04
N GLN A 185 7.88 25.84 4.71
CA GLN A 185 7.82 25.60 6.15
C GLN A 185 7.60 24.12 6.46
N SER A 186 8.30 23.62 7.49
CA SER A 186 8.08 22.26 8.01
C SER A 186 6.74 22.21 8.72
N VAL A 187 5.92 21.22 8.36
CA VAL A 187 4.61 20.97 8.95
C VAL A 187 4.59 19.56 9.51
N ARG A 188 4.08 19.42 10.74
CA ARG A 188 3.82 18.14 11.39
C ARG A 188 2.33 17.84 11.37
N LEU A 189 1.95 16.70 10.82
CA LEU A 189 0.60 16.15 10.86
C LEU A 189 0.51 15.10 11.98
N PRO A 190 -0.24 15.36 13.07
CA PRO A 190 -0.52 14.35 14.07
C PRO A 190 -1.33 13.19 13.47
N ILE A 191 -0.90 11.97 13.78
CA ILE A 191 -1.47 10.71 13.31
C ILE A 191 -2.02 9.92 14.49
N LYS A 192 -3.17 9.27 14.27
CA LYS A 192 -3.83 8.38 15.25
C LYS A 192 -4.13 7.02 14.63
N TRP A 193 -3.18 6.51 13.84
CA TRP A 193 -3.33 5.21 13.21
C TRP A 193 -3.25 4.11 14.26
N ASP A 194 -4.24 3.23 14.28
CA ASP A 194 -4.24 2.01 15.09
C ASP A 194 -4.45 0.80 14.18
N LEU A 195 -3.48 -0.10 14.15
CA LEU A 195 -3.50 -1.26 13.27
C LEU A 195 -4.64 -2.23 13.61
N LYS A 196 -5.02 -2.35 14.89
CA LYS A 196 -6.11 -3.23 15.32
C LYS A 196 -7.46 -2.68 14.86
N GLU A 197 -7.64 -1.36 14.92
CA GLU A 197 -8.83 -0.68 14.40
C GLU A 197 -8.91 -0.80 12.88
N MET A 198 -7.78 -0.62 12.17
CA MET A 198 -7.72 -0.73 10.71
C MET A 198 -8.06 -2.12 10.19
N ILE A 199 -7.56 -3.17 10.85
CA ILE A 199 -7.88 -4.57 10.48
C ILE A 199 -9.27 -4.97 11.01
N GLY A 200 -9.79 -4.25 11.99
CA GLY A 200 -11.04 -4.55 12.69
C GLY A 200 -10.90 -5.74 13.66
N LYS A 201 -11.90 -5.93 14.53
CA LYS A 201 -12.08 -7.19 15.24
C LYS A 201 -12.40 -8.28 14.20
N TRP A 202 -11.75 -9.43 14.30
CA TRP A 202 -12.16 -10.63 13.57
C TRP A 202 -13.59 -10.99 14.02
N THR A 203 -14.60 -10.73 13.19
CA THR A 203 -16.01 -11.03 13.51
C THR A 203 -16.43 -12.43 13.04
N GLY A 204 -15.53 -13.22 12.45
CA GLY A 204 -15.78 -14.62 12.08
C GLY A 204 -16.88 -14.85 11.02
N GLN A 205 -17.50 -13.80 10.48
CA GLN A 205 -18.50 -13.95 9.43
C GLN A 205 -17.84 -13.89 8.05
N LEU A 206 -17.84 -15.05 7.39
CA LEU A 206 -17.70 -15.16 5.95
C LEU A 206 -18.92 -14.47 5.32
N PHE A 207 -18.68 -13.49 4.45
CA PHE A 207 -19.69 -12.99 3.51
C PHE A 207 -19.67 -13.85 2.25
#